data_AF-A0A943EHP7-F1
#
_entry.id   AF-A0A943EHP7-F1
#
_cell.length_a   1.000
_cell.length_b   1.000
_cell.length_c   1.000
_cell.angle_alpha   90.00
_cell.angle_beta   90.00
_cell.angle_gamma   90.00
#
_symmetry.space_group_name_H-M   'P 1'
#
loop_
_entity.id
_entity.type
_entity.pdbx_description
1 polymer ?
#
loop_
_entity_poly.entity_id
_entity_poly.type
_entity_poly.pdbx_seq_one_letter_code
_entity_poly.pdbx_strand_id
1 'polypeptide(L)'
;MGKNRQEIIDEFAYGDYTLIVKDENEIRNISTRVSSGVTRTTPHIYKILKYNGCPTSNEFGGYIRATCWFNDGIGKYTSTGTPYIYNGSLISGNVNDIEIKYTKTISNDSRKVTYSNFSIRVYDEQFGNNSGMGIYYDRESISYKLVF
;
A
#
# COMPACT_ATOMS: atom_id res chain seq x y z
N MET A 1 -22.26 38.85 -6.29
CA MET A 1 -23.23 38.00 -5.58
C MET A 1 -22.53 36.69 -5.25
N GLY A 2 -22.35 36.38 -3.96
CA GLY A 2 -21.74 35.12 -3.53
C GLY A 2 -22.73 33.97 -3.62
N LYS A 3 -22.24 32.75 -3.82
CA LYS A 3 -23.08 31.54 -3.77
C LYS A 3 -23.70 31.37 -2.38
N ASN A 4 -24.93 30.88 -2.34
CA ASN A 4 -25.64 30.50 -1.12
C ASN A 4 -24.95 29.27 -0.48
N ARG A 5 -24.94 29.18 0.86
CA ARG A 5 -24.44 28.03 1.63
C ARG A 5 -24.93 26.68 1.11
N GLN A 6 -26.20 26.55 0.74
CA GLN A 6 -26.76 25.31 0.23
C GLN A 6 -26.18 24.93 -1.15
N GLU A 7 -25.94 25.90 -2.03
CA GLU A 7 -25.32 25.67 -3.34
C GLU A 7 -23.87 25.18 -3.21
N ILE A 8 -23.14 25.67 -2.19
CA ILE A 8 -21.80 25.19 -1.86
C ILE A 8 -21.89 23.75 -1.33
N ILE A 9 -22.77 23.48 -0.38
CA ILE A 9 -22.95 22.12 0.17
C ILE A 9 -23.30 21.12 -0.94
N ASP A 10 -24.20 21.48 -1.85
CA ASP A 10 -24.63 20.62 -2.95
C ASP A 10 -23.50 20.41 -4.00
N GLU A 11 -22.64 21.41 -4.23
CA GLU A 11 -21.44 21.31 -5.08
C GLU A 11 -20.36 20.38 -4.47
N PHE A 12 -20.29 20.29 -3.15
CA PHE A 12 -19.31 19.48 -2.41
C PHE A 12 -19.93 18.21 -1.77
N ALA A 13 -21.19 17.87 -2.03
CA ALA A 13 -21.86 16.71 -1.42
C ALA A 13 -21.36 15.34 -1.94
N TYR A 14 -20.60 15.32 -3.05
CA TYR A 14 -20.14 14.10 -3.71
C TYR A 14 -18.69 13.69 -3.39
N GLY A 15 -18.16 14.17 -2.27
CA GLY A 15 -16.83 13.81 -1.79
C GLY A 15 -16.66 14.08 -0.29
N ASP A 16 -15.61 13.53 0.28
CA ASP A 16 -15.29 13.76 1.69
C ASP A 16 -14.58 15.13 1.85
N TYR A 17 -15.26 16.16 2.30
CA TYR A 17 -14.65 17.48 2.54
C TYR A 17 -14.69 17.84 4.02
N THR A 18 -13.72 18.64 4.49
CA THR A 18 -13.79 19.26 5.82
C THR A 18 -14.01 20.76 5.62
N LEU A 19 -15.18 21.23 6.04
CA LEU A 19 -15.55 22.65 6.00
C LEU A 19 -15.17 23.28 7.34
N ILE A 20 -14.28 24.28 7.33
CA ILE A 20 -14.02 25.12 8.51
C ILE A 20 -14.91 26.35 8.39
N VAL A 21 -15.97 26.41 9.20
CA VAL A 21 -16.89 27.56 9.26
C VAL A 21 -16.46 28.46 10.41
N LYS A 22 -16.07 29.71 10.13
CA LYS A 22 -15.69 30.68 11.16
C LYS A 22 -16.84 31.59 11.59
N ASP A 23 -17.87 31.78 10.77
CA ASP A 23 -19.09 32.52 11.09
C ASP A 23 -20.29 31.99 10.30
N GLU A 24 -21.49 32.06 10.89
CA GLU A 24 -22.74 31.46 10.37
C GLU A 24 -23.13 31.92 8.95
N ASN A 25 -22.60 33.07 8.50
CA ASN A 25 -22.93 33.71 7.23
C ASN A 25 -21.74 33.86 6.26
N GLU A 26 -20.55 33.35 6.59
CA GLU A 26 -19.36 33.52 5.74
C GLU A 26 -18.54 32.24 5.61
N ILE A 27 -18.74 31.51 4.51
CA ILE A 27 -17.84 30.42 4.10
C ILE A 27 -16.64 31.06 3.41
N ARG A 28 -15.57 31.28 4.17
CA ARG A 28 -14.25 31.65 3.62
C ARG A 28 -13.29 30.49 3.82
N ASN A 29 -12.47 30.22 2.78
CA ASN A 29 -11.52 29.11 2.67
C ASN A 29 -12.17 27.73 2.44
N ILE A 30 -12.76 27.54 1.26
CA ILE A 30 -13.01 26.19 0.72
C ILE A 30 -11.64 25.60 0.36
N SER A 31 -11.06 24.81 1.28
CA SER A 31 -9.84 24.07 0.99
C SER A 31 -10.24 22.72 0.40
N THR A 32 -10.13 22.60 -0.93
CA THR A 32 -10.21 21.31 -1.63
C THR A 32 -9.15 20.38 -1.06
N ARG A 33 -9.52 19.16 -0.66
CA ARG A 33 -8.64 18.13 -0.09
C ARG A 33 -7.22 18.25 -0.62
N VAL A 34 -6.35 18.87 0.17
CA VAL A 34 -5.00 19.17 -0.29
C VAL A 34 -4.19 17.88 -0.45
N SER A 35 -4.65 16.73 0.08
CA SER A 35 -3.94 15.45 0.08
C SER A 35 -4.85 14.29 -0.36
N SER A 36 -4.38 13.46 -1.30
CA SER A 36 -5.08 12.27 -1.80
C SER A 36 -4.19 11.01 -1.70
N GLY A 37 -4.81 9.87 -1.39
CA GLY A 37 -4.12 8.58 -1.30
C GLY A 37 -4.00 7.91 -2.67
N VAL A 38 -2.80 7.89 -3.24
CA VAL A 38 -2.48 7.17 -4.47
C VAL A 38 -2.08 5.74 -4.13
N THR A 39 -2.87 4.77 -4.55
CA THR A 39 -2.58 3.34 -4.36
C THR A 39 -2.01 2.73 -5.65
N ARG A 40 -0.97 1.90 -5.54
CA ARG A 40 -0.52 1.04 -6.63
C ARG A 40 -0.24 -0.37 -6.14
N THR A 41 -0.38 -1.30 -7.07
CA THR A 41 -0.28 -2.72 -6.82
C THR A 41 0.56 -3.36 -7.92
N THR A 42 1.33 -4.41 -7.60
CA THR A 42 1.99 -5.23 -8.60
C THR A 42 0.96 -5.97 -9.47
N PRO A 43 1.36 -6.60 -10.59
CA PRO A 43 0.60 -7.71 -11.15
C PRO A 43 0.44 -8.83 -10.12
N HIS A 44 -0.47 -9.77 -10.40
CA HIS A 44 -0.62 -10.95 -9.57
C HIS A 44 0.70 -11.74 -9.55
N ILE A 45 1.22 -11.98 -8.36
CA ILE A 45 2.42 -12.75 -8.09
C ILE A 45 1.95 -14.17 -7.80
N TYR A 46 2.53 -15.12 -8.52
CA TYR A 46 2.39 -16.55 -8.24
C TYR A 46 3.78 -17.17 -8.12
N LYS A 47 4.02 -17.91 -7.03
CA LYS A 47 5.30 -18.56 -6.74
C LYS A 47 5.08 -19.92 -6.08
N ILE A 48 5.70 -20.95 -6.65
CA ILE A 48 5.95 -22.21 -5.93
C ILE A 48 7.12 -21.94 -4.98
N LEU A 49 6.88 -22.08 -3.68
CA LEU A 49 7.88 -21.81 -2.65
C LEU A 49 8.92 -22.93 -2.63
N LYS A 50 10.17 -22.55 -2.36
CA LYS A 50 11.31 -23.46 -2.33
C LYS A 50 11.89 -23.54 -0.93
N TYR A 51 12.45 -24.70 -0.59
CA TYR A 51 13.21 -24.89 0.63
C TYR A 51 14.58 -25.45 0.26
N ASN A 52 15.65 -24.69 0.54
CA ASN A 52 17.02 -25.04 0.16
C ASN A 52 17.17 -25.31 -1.35
N GLY A 53 16.51 -24.52 -2.20
CA GLY A 53 16.50 -24.59 -3.65
C GLY A 53 15.49 -25.57 -4.24
N CYS A 54 14.91 -26.46 -3.43
CA CYS A 54 13.98 -27.48 -3.87
C CYS A 54 12.54 -26.96 -3.86
N PRO A 55 11.78 -27.04 -4.98
CA PRO A 55 10.35 -26.72 -5.00
C PRO A 55 9.57 -27.55 -3.98
N THR A 56 8.58 -26.93 -3.34
CA THR A 56 7.68 -27.57 -2.38
C THR A 56 6.26 -27.60 -2.92
N SER A 57 5.34 -28.25 -2.20
CA SER A 57 3.90 -28.18 -2.50
C SER A 57 3.25 -26.88 -2.01
N ASN A 58 4.01 -25.98 -1.38
CA ASN A 58 3.49 -24.72 -0.88
C ASN A 58 3.61 -23.63 -1.93
N GLU A 59 2.51 -22.92 -2.14
CA GLU A 59 2.39 -21.90 -3.17
C GLU A 59 1.97 -20.59 -2.53
N PHE A 60 2.51 -19.49 -3.05
CA PHE A 60 2.09 -18.13 -2.74
C PHE A 60 1.41 -17.51 -3.95
N GLY A 61 0.21 -16.96 -3.73
CA GLY A 61 -0.53 -16.14 -4.69
C GLY A 61 -0.92 -14.81 -4.05
N GLY A 62 -0.74 -13.68 -4.74
CA GLY A 62 -1.21 -12.39 -4.23
C GLY A 62 -0.58 -11.19 -4.91
N TYR A 63 -0.61 -10.04 -4.25
CA TYR A 63 -0.07 -8.80 -4.78
C TYR A 63 0.76 -8.06 -3.73
N ILE A 64 1.73 -7.26 -4.15
CA ILE A 64 2.34 -6.25 -3.28
C ILE A 64 1.64 -4.91 -3.56
N ARG A 65 1.06 -4.30 -2.52
CA ARG A 65 0.35 -3.02 -2.59
C ARG A 65 1.03 -1.99 -1.71
N ALA A 66 1.07 -0.75 -2.18
CA ALA A 66 1.47 0.39 -1.37
C ALA A 66 0.57 1.60 -1.66
N THR A 67 0.44 2.49 -0.69
CA THR A 67 -0.30 3.75 -0.81
C THR A 67 0.61 4.90 -0.42
N CYS A 68 0.73 5.92 -1.27
CA CYS A 68 1.41 7.17 -0.97
C CYS A 68 0.39 8.31 -0.95
N TRP A 69 0.64 9.35 -0.15
CA TRP A 69 -0.25 10.51 -0.06
C TRP A 69 0.35 11.69 -0.80
N PHE A 70 -0.29 12.08 -1.89
CA PHE A 70 0.12 13.21 -2.72
C PHE A 70 -0.65 14.45 -2.29
N ASN A 71 0.07 15.54 -2.06
CA ASN A 71 -0.51 16.82 -1.75
C ASN A 71 -0.53 17.73 -2.98
N ASP A 72 -1.72 18.01 -3.52
CA ASP A 72 -1.92 18.81 -4.73
C ASP A 72 -1.57 20.29 -4.53
N GLY A 73 -1.78 20.81 -3.31
CA GLY A 73 -1.49 22.21 -2.99
C GLY A 73 -0.01 22.58 -3.00
N ILE A 74 0.88 21.62 -2.70
CA ILE A 74 2.33 21.81 -2.81
C ILE A 74 2.96 21.00 -3.96
N GLY A 75 2.16 20.15 -4.63
CA GLY A 75 2.55 19.27 -5.72
C GLY A 75 3.65 18.28 -5.33
N LYS A 76 3.53 17.60 -4.17
CA LYS A 76 4.51 16.65 -3.62
C LYS A 76 3.87 15.53 -2.81
N TYR A 77 4.51 14.36 -2.74
CA TYR A 77 4.18 13.32 -1.77
C TYR A 77 4.58 13.74 -0.35
N THR A 78 3.63 13.70 0.58
CA THR A 78 3.82 14.09 1.98
C THR A 78 3.98 12.89 2.91
N SER A 79 3.45 11.74 2.51
CA SER A 79 3.58 10.48 3.24
C SER A 79 3.66 9.30 2.27
N THR A 80 4.31 8.24 2.71
CA THR A 80 4.60 7.04 1.91
C THR A 80 4.32 5.81 2.75
N GLY A 81 3.37 4.98 2.33
CA GLY A 81 3.01 3.75 3.03
C GLY A 81 4.05 2.65 2.84
N THR A 82 4.11 1.74 3.81
CA THR A 82 4.92 0.53 3.71
C THR A 82 4.22 -0.46 2.75
N PRO A 83 4.93 -1.00 1.74
CA PRO A 83 4.40 -2.09 0.93
C PRO A 83 3.99 -3.30 1.78
N TYR A 84 2.85 -3.90 1.46
CA TYR A 84 2.29 -5.05 2.17
C TYR A 84 1.68 -6.05 1.18
N ILE A 85 1.42 -7.28 1.64
CA ILE A 85 0.72 -8.28 0.82
C ILE A 85 -0.77 -7.97 0.80
N TYR A 86 -1.31 -7.76 -0.39
CA TYR A 86 -2.74 -7.53 -0.63
C TYR A 86 -3.34 -8.75 -1.33
N ASN A 87 -4.51 -9.20 -0.85
CA ASN A 87 -5.19 -10.41 -1.33
C ASN A 87 -4.23 -11.60 -1.48
N GLY A 88 -3.38 -11.80 -0.46
CA GLY A 88 -2.44 -12.90 -0.41
C GLY A 88 -3.11 -14.21 -0.02
N SER A 89 -2.56 -15.30 -0.51
CA SER A 89 -2.96 -16.68 -0.23
C SER A 89 -1.70 -17.54 -0.13
N LEU A 90 -1.73 -18.47 0.82
CA LEU A 90 -0.74 -19.51 1.01
C LEU A 90 -1.46 -20.84 1.18
N ILE A 91 -0.86 -21.93 0.71
CA ILE A 91 -1.36 -23.29 0.96
C ILE A 91 -1.15 -23.69 2.43
N SER A 92 -0.03 -23.27 3.04
CA SER A 92 0.33 -23.48 4.44
C SER A 92 1.00 -22.23 5.00
N GLY A 93 0.84 -21.98 6.30
CA GLY A 93 1.36 -20.79 6.98
C GLY A 93 0.41 -19.58 6.92
N ASN A 94 0.89 -18.42 7.37
CA ASN A 94 0.11 -17.20 7.45
C ASN A 94 0.70 -16.11 6.54
N VAL A 95 -0.14 -15.48 5.72
CA VAL A 95 0.26 -14.40 4.81
C VAL A 95 0.84 -13.20 5.57
N ASN A 96 0.41 -12.99 6.81
CA ASN A 96 0.93 -11.92 7.67
C ASN A 96 2.38 -12.16 8.11
N ASP A 97 2.86 -13.39 8.04
CA ASP A 97 4.24 -13.77 8.40
C ASP A 97 5.20 -13.67 7.20
N ILE A 98 4.70 -13.21 6.05
CA ILE A 98 5.53 -12.96 4.86
C ILE A 98 6.35 -11.69 5.07
N GLU A 99 7.67 -11.85 5.08
CA GLU A 99 8.59 -10.73 5.07
C GLU A 99 8.74 -10.17 3.65
N ILE A 100 8.47 -8.87 3.48
CA ILE A 100 8.75 -8.14 2.25
C ILE A 100 10.00 -7.28 2.43
N LYS A 101 11.00 -7.49 1.57
CA LYS A 101 12.13 -6.56 1.42
C LYS A 101 11.99 -5.80 0.12
N TYR A 102 12.42 -4.53 0.14
CA TYR A 102 12.34 -3.63 -1.00
C TYR A 102 13.35 -2.48 -0.86
N THR A 103 13.67 -1.85 -1.97
CA THR A 103 14.36 -0.56 -2.02
C THR A 103 13.34 0.54 -2.26
N LYS A 104 13.37 1.60 -1.44
CA LYS A 104 12.55 2.80 -1.60
C LYS A 104 13.42 3.99 -1.98
N THR A 105 13.02 4.71 -3.01
CA THR A 105 13.68 5.94 -3.45
C THR A 105 12.64 7.06 -3.56
N ILE A 106 13.00 8.25 -3.08
CA ILE A 106 12.20 9.48 -3.21
C ILE A 106 13.07 10.48 -3.96
N SER A 107 12.57 11.04 -5.07
CA SER A 107 13.29 12.10 -5.81
C SER A 107 13.47 13.35 -4.93
N ASN A 108 14.50 14.17 -5.17
CA ASN A 108 14.84 15.34 -4.33
C ASN A 108 13.68 16.33 -4.07
N ASP A 109 12.67 16.39 -4.94
CA ASP A 109 11.48 17.24 -4.74
C ASP A 109 10.26 16.51 -4.16
N SER A 110 10.40 15.25 -3.74
CA SER A 110 9.31 14.37 -3.26
C SER A 110 8.13 14.23 -4.24
N ARG A 111 8.34 14.48 -5.54
CA ARG A 111 7.31 14.35 -6.58
C ARG A 111 7.17 12.94 -7.14
N LYS A 112 8.14 12.09 -6.84
CA LYS A 112 8.18 10.70 -7.30
C LYS A 112 8.65 9.80 -6.17
N VAL A 113 7.89 8.75 -5.91
CA VAL A 113 8.26 7.69 -4.95
C VAL A 113 8.35 6.39 -5.72
N THR A 114 9.45 5.66 -5.58
CA THR A 114 9.65 4.38 -6.26
C THR A 114 9.98 3.30 -5.26
N TYR A 115 9.21 2.21 -5.27
CA TYR A 115 9.54 0.96 -4.61
C TYR A 115 10.00 -0.04 -5.65
N SER A 116 11.11 -0.72 -5.41
CA SER A 116 11.75 -1.63 -6.36
C SER A 116 12.51 -2.74 -5.63
N ASN A 117 13.09 -3.68 -6.39
CA ASN A 117 13.89 -4.79 -5.86
C ASN A 117 13.12 -5.58 -4.78
N PHE A 118 11.83 -5.85 -5.06
CA PHE A 118 10.99 -6.58 -4.14
C PHE A 118 11.49 -8.02 -3.99
N SER A 119 11.47 -8.52 -2.77
CA SER A 119 11.64 -9.94 -2.49
C SER A 119 10.77 -10.34 -1.32
N ILE A 120 10.19 -11.54 -1.38
CA ILE A 120 9.39 -12.12 -0.32
C ILE A 120 10.12 -13.29 0.32
N ARG A 121 9.93 -13.49 1.61
CA ARG A 121 10.33 -14.69 2.33
C ARG A 121 9.16 -15.11 3.21
N VAL A 122 8.76 -16.37 3.10
CA VAL A 122 7.59 -16.91 3.83
C VAL A 122 8.09 -17.69 5.03
N TYR A 123 7.46 -17.47 6.19
CA TYR A 123 7.60 -18.30 7.38
C TYR A 123 6.39 -19.23 7.49
N ASP A 124 6.63 -20.48 7.84
CA ASP A 124 5.60 -21.49 8.04
C ASP A 124 5.97 -22.32 9.26
N GLU A 125 5.07 -22.36 10.23
CA GLU A 125 5.23 -23.15 11.44
C GLU A 125 4.61 -24.53 11.22
N GLN A 126 5.47 -25.54 11.03
CA GLN A 126 5.00 -26.91 10.85
C GLN A 126 4.86 -27.59 12.20
N PHE A 127 3.65 -28.06 12.50
CA PHE A 127 3.35 -28.82 13.71
C PHE A 127 3.49 -30.33 13.44
N GLY A 128 4.39 -31.00 14.16
CA GLY A 128 4.49 -32.46 14.20
C GLY A 128 4.73 -32.96 15.63
N ASN A 129 4.24 -34.17 15.97
CA ASN A 129 4.42 -34.90 17.24
C ASN A 129 4.91 -34.05 18.44
N ASN A 130 4.06 -33.12 18.91
CA ASN A 130 4.25 -32.26 20.09
C ASN A 130 5.39 -31.21 20.06
N SER A 131 5.95 -30.88 18.89
CA SER A 131 6.88 -29.75 18.75
C SER A 131 6.65 -29.00 17.42
N GLY A 132 6.46 -27.68 17.48
CA GLY A 132 6.44 -26.83 16.29
C GLY A 132 7.86 -26.57 15.79
N MET A 133 8.10 -26.76 14.50
CA MET A 133 9.36 -26.37 13.85
C MET A 133 9.05 -25.30 12.80
N GLY A 134 9.55 -24.09 13.05
CA GLY A 134 9.44 -22.98 12.12
C GLY A 134 10.40 -23.13 10.95
N ILE A 135 9.90 -23.11 9.72
CA ILE A 135 10.70 -23.10 8.51
C ILE A 135 10.57 -21.78 7.78
N TYR A 136 11.67 -21.31 7.20
CA TYR A 136 11.65 -20.23 6.22
C TYR A 136 11.87 -20.84 4.84
N TYR A 137 10.98 -20.51 3.92
CA TYR A 137 11.22 -20.77 2.51
C TYR A 137 12.32 -19.85 1.98
N ASP A 138 12.90 -20.22 0.84
CA ASP A 138 13.86 -19.42 0.13
C ASP A 138 13.26 -18.06 -0.24
N ARG A 139 14.13 -17.06 -0.29
CA ARG A 139 13.72 -15.71 -0.68
C ARG A 139 13.44 -15.66 -2.18
N GLU A 140 12.24 -15.27 -2.55
CA GLU A 140 11.80 -15.16 -3.93
C GLU A 140 11.82 -13.69 -4.39
N SER A 141 12.58 -13.40 -5.46
CA SER A 141 12.62 -12.06 -6.06
C SER A 141 11.40 -11.80 -6.95
N ILE A 142 10.90 -10.57 -6.89
CA ILE A 142 9.77 -10.06 -7.67
C ILE A 142 10.26 -8.91 -8.55
N SER A 143 10.32 -9.16 -9.87
CA SER A 143 10.80 -8.18 -10.86
C SER A 143 9.68 -7.20 -11.23
N TYR A 144 9.36 -6.29 -10.31
CA TYR A 144 8.41 -5.20 -10.56
C TYR A 144 8.78 -3.94 -9.76
N LYS A 145 8.25 -2.80 -10.18
CA LYS A 145 8.42 -1.51 -9.48
C LYS A 145 7.08 -0.84 -9.29
N LEU A 146 6.83 -0.31 -8.09
CA LEU A 146 5.71 0.59 -7.84
C LEU A 146 6.23 2.02 -7.91
N VAL A 147 5.80 2.78 -8.93
CA VAL A 147 6.20 4.16 -9.14
C VAL A 147 5.00 5.05 -8.92
N PHE A 148 5.06 5.91 -7.91
CA PHE A 148 4.06 6.92 -7.58
C PHE A 148 4.56 8.28 -8.06
#